data_AF-A0A925EAT8-F1
#
_entry.id   AF-A0A925EAT8-F1
#
_cell.length_a   1.000
_cell.length_b   1.000
_cell.length_c   1.000
_cell.angle_alpha   90.00
_cell.angle_beta   90.00
_cell.angle_gamma   90.00
#
_symmetry.space_group_name_H-M   'P 1'
#
loop_
_entity.id
_entity.type
_entity.pdbx_description
1 polymer ?
#
loop_
_entity_poly.entity_id
_entity_poly.type
_entity_poly.pdbx_seq_one_letter_code
_entity_poly.pdbx_strand_id
1 'polypeptide(L)'
;ESAYYESLHETPLIANTIARKKLFEMNRVISDTAEYGCYLFDHACKPLLADFMKDAGTDIIGKNFNEGKDAGVDNKTLIVVNEVIRFHPIELIGAELRQAMTEMKAIAVG
;
A
#
# COMPACT_ATOMS: atom_id res chain seq x y z
N GLU A 1 9.07 11.99 -8.19
CA GLU A 1 8.95 12.47 -6.79
C GLU A 1 7.52 12.85 -6.41
N SER A 2 6.86 13.79 -7.09
CA SER A 2 5.46 14.19 -6.79
C SER A 2 4.51 12.99 -6.62
N ALA A 3 4.49 12.05 -7.57
CA ALA A 3 3.65 10.85 -7.46
C ALA A 3 3.94 9.99 -6.21
N TYR A 4 5.18 9.98 -5.69
CA TYR A 4 5.50 9.25 -4.46
C TYR A 4 4.93 9.95 -3.22
N TYR A 5 5.03 11.30 -3.16
CA TYR A 5 4.45 12.09 -2.09
C TYR A 5 2.92 11.96 -2.06
N GLU A 6 2.27 12.10 -3.20
CA GLU A 6 0.80 12.02 -3.34
C GLU A 6 0.23 10.58 -3.33
N SER A 7 1.06 9.57 -3.01
CA SER A 7 0.59 8.18 -2.92
C SER A 7 1.20 7.43 -1.73
N LEU A 8 2.38 6.83 -1.91
CA LEU A 8 2.98 5.92 -0.92
C LEU A 8 3.37 6.65 0.36
N HIS A 9 3.75 7.92 0.28
CA HIS A 9 4.10 8.72 1.46
C HIS A 9 2.89 9.04 2.36
N GLU A 10 1.72 9.32 1.77
CA GLU A 10 0.50 9.65 2.52
C GLU A 10 -0.26 8.42 3.02
N THR A 11 -0.09 7.27 2.34
CA THR A 11 -0.81 6.02 2.65
C THR A 11 -0.77 5.64 4.15
N PRO A 12 0.37 5.71 4.86
CA PRO A 12 0.41 5.42 6.30
C PRO A 12 -0.48 6.34 7.14
N LEU A 13 -0.59 7.63 6.78
CA LEU A 13 -1.42 8.59 7.52
C LEU A 13 -2.91 8.25 7.37
N ILE A 14 -3.37 7.96 6.14
CA ILE A 14 -4.75 7.54 5.90
C ILE A 14 -5.04 6.20 6.57
N ALA A 15 -4.13 5.22 6.50
CA ALA A 15 -4.28 3.95 7.20
C ALA A 15 -4.45 4.13 8.71
N ASN A 16 -3.74 5.07 9.34
CA ASN A 16 -3.88 5.40 10.75
C ASN A 16 -5.28 5.96 11.09
N THR A 17 -5.90 6.74 10.20
CA THR A 17 -7.29 7.22 10.42
C THR A 17 -8.27 6.04 10.47
N ILE A 18 -8.12 5.08 9.55
CA ILE A 18 -8.96 3.87 9.48
C ILE A 18 -8.74 2.99 10.70
N ALA A 19 -7.48 2.80 11.14
CA ALA A 19 -7.17 2.04 12.33
C ALA A 19 -7.82 2.63 13.60
N ARG A 20 -7.96 3.96 13.65
CA ARG A 20 -8.51 4.67 14.82
C ARG A 20 -10.02 4.52 14.98
N LYS A 21 -10.82 4.83 13.94
CA LYS A 21 -12.29 4.62 13.98
C LYS A 21 -12.90 4.24 12.62
N LYS A 22 -12.27 3.31 11.92
CA LYS A 22 -12.73 2.77 10.63
C LYS A 22 -12.91 3.89 9.60
N LEU A 23 -13.73 3.65 8.58
CA LEU A 23 -14.01 4.59 7.49
C LEU A 23 -14.63 5.92 7.97
N PHE A 24 -15.30 5.93 9.12
CA PHE A 24 -15.88 7.16 9.68
C PHE A 24 -14.80 8.21 10.01
N GLU A 25 -13.70 7.81 10.66
CA GLU A 25 -12.63 8.76 10.96
C GLU A 25 -11.92 9.21 9.69
N MET A 26 -11.71 8.32 8.73
CA MET A 26 -11.10 8.68 7.44
C MET A 26 -11.94 9.76 6.75
N ASN A 27 -13.23 9.50 6.52
CA ASN A 27 -14.12 10.43 5.83
C ASN A 27 -14.26 11.77 6.57
N ARG A 28 -14.19 11.76 7.91
CA ARG A 28 -14.23 12.99 8.71
C ARG A 28 -12.95 13.82 8.62
N VAL A 29 -11.81 13.20 8.33
CA VAL A 29 -10.48 13.85 8.34
C VAL A 29 -10.10 14.39 6.96
N ILE A 30 -10.51 13.72 5.88
CA ILE A 30 -10.23 14.15 4.50
C ILE A 30 -11.18 15.28 4.06
N SER A 31 -10.86 15.94 2.95
CA SER A 31 -11.72 16.99 2.38
C SER A 31 -12.94 16.43 1.64
N ASP A 32 -13.99 17.23 1.50
CA ASP A 32 -15.19 16.87 0.73
C ASP A 32 -14.85 16.45 -0.72
N THR A 33 -13.84 17.06 -1.34
CA THR A 33 -13.35 16.67 -2.67
C THR A 33 -12.75 15.26 -2.67
N ALA A 34 -11.95 14.92 -1.65
CA ALA A 34 -11.35 13.60 -1.50
C ALA A 34 -12.40 12.54 -1.16
N GLU A 35 -13.38 12.87 -0.31
CA GLU A 35 -14.49 11.98 0.03
C GLU A 35 -15.35 11.70 -1.22
N TYR A 36 -15.71 12.74 -1.98
CA TYR A 36 -16.46 12.58 -3.23
C TYR A 36 -15.72 11.71 -4.25
N GLY A 37 -14.41 11.94 -4.44
CA GLY A 37 -13.58 11.12 -5.30
C GLY A 37 -13.52 9.65 -4.85
N CYS A 38 -13.41 9.42 -3.54
CA CYS A 38 -13.42 8.08 -2.96
C CYS A 38 -14.74 7.34 -3.26
N TYR A 39 -15.89 8.01 -3.16
CA TYR A 39 -17.18 7.39 -3.47
C TYR A 39 -17.33 7.04 -4.95
N LEU A 40 -16.90 7.91 -5.87
CA LEU A 40 -16.91 7.63 -7.30
C LEU A 40 -16.06 6.39 -7.62
N PHE A 41 -14.87 6.31 -7.04
CA PHE A 41 -13.99 5.15 -7.24
C PHE A 41 -14.57 3.88 -6.61
N ASP A 42 -15.05 3.93 -5.37
CA ASP A 42 -15.62 2.76 -4.65
C ASP A 42 -16.81 2.13 -5.40
N HIS A 43 -17.71 2.98 -5.93
CA HIS A 43 -18.85 2.51 -6.72
C HIS A 43 -18.43 1.82 -8.03
N ALA A 44 -17.34 2.24 -8.66
CA ALA A 44 -16.82 1.61 -9.86
C ALA A 44 -15.96 0.36 -9.56
N CYS A 45 -15.17 0.41 -8.49
CA CYS A 45 -14.19 -0.61 -8.13
C CYS A 45 -14.84 -1.88 -7.56
N LYS A 46 -15.93 -1.74 -6.77
CA LYS A 46 -16.66 -2.88 -6.20
C LYS A 46 -17.18 -3.85 -7.27
N PRO A 47 -17.92 -3.41 -8.31
CA PRO A 47 -18.33 -4.30 -9.40
C PRO A 47 -17.14 -4.85 -10.19
N LEU A 48 -16.11 -4.03 -10.43
CA LEU A 48 -14.92 -4.43 -11.20
C LEU A 48 -14.19 -5.62 -10.55
N LEU A 49 -14.07 -5.63 -9.23
CA LEU A 49 -13.40 -6.69 -8.49
C LEU A 49 -14.33 -7.83 -8.06
N ALA A 50 -15.64 -7.73 -8.31
CA ALA A 50 -16.62 -8.68 -7.78
C ALA A 50 -16.36 -10.13 -8.23
N ASP A 51 -16.05 -10.34 -9.51
CA ASP A 51 -15.77 -11.69 -10.03
C ASP A 51 -14.39 -12.20 -9.59
N PHE A 52 -13.38 -11.33 -9.58
CA PHE A 52 -12.05 -11.67 -9.06
C PHE A 52 -12.11 -12.17 -7.60
N MET A 53 -12.92 -11.53 -6.75
CA MET A 53 -13.05 -11.90 -5.35
C MET A 53 -13.81 -13.22 -5.12
N LYS A 54 -14.61 -13.70 -6.09
CA LYS A 54 -15.31 -15.00 -5.98
C LYS A 54 -14.33 -16.18 -6.09
N ASP A 55 -13.29 -16.02 -6.90
CA ASP A 55 -12.28 -17.04 -7.13
C ASP A 55 -11.11 -16.96 -6.13
N ALA A 56 -11.08 -15.92 -5.29
CA ALA A 56 -10.02 -15.72 -4.31
C ALA A 56 -10.12 -16.76 -3.17
N GLY A 57 -9.07 -17.59 -3.03
CA GLY A 57 -8.97 -18.60 -1.99
C GLY A 57 -8.71 -18.02 -0.60
N THR A 58 -9.11 -18.76 0.46
CA THR A 58 -8.88 -18.35 1.86
C THR A 58 -7.41 -18.41 2.29
N ASP A 59 -6.55 -19.05 1.51
CA ASP A 59 -5.11 -19.08 1.73
C ASP A 59 -4.42 -17.79 1.27
N ILE A 60 -5.09 -16.99 0.42
CA ILE A 60 -4.64 -15.65 0.04
C ILE A 60 -5.16 -14.60 1.03
N ILE A 61 -6.36 -14.80 1.58
CA ILE A 61 -6.99 -13.89 2.54
C ILE A 61 -7.65 -14.67 3.69
N GLY A 62 -7.22 -14.39 4.92
CA GLY A 62 -7.90 -14.85 6.15
C GLY A 62 -7.26 -16.06 6.85
N LYS A 63 -6.52 -16.92 6.14
CA LYS A 63 -5.71 -18.00 6.74
C LYS A 63 -4.23 -17.84 6.42
N ASN A 64 -3.39 -18.55 7.17
CA ASN A 64 -1.96 -18.57 6.90
C ASN A 64 -1.69 -19.35 5.60
N PHE A 65 -1.06 -18.69 4.62
CA PHE A 65 -0.75 -19.28 3.32
C PHE A 65 0.10 -20.56 3.42
N ASN A 66 1.01 -20.63 4.40
CA ASN A 66 1.94 -21.74 4.61
C ASN A 66 1.34 -22.86 5.49
N GLU A 67 0.09 -22.75 5.93
CA GLU A 67 -0.55 -23.79 6.75
C GLU A 67 -0.62 -25.11 5.95
N GLY A 68 0.12 -26.12 6.41
CA GLY A 68 0.18 -27.43 5.76
C GLY A 68 0.96 -27.48 4.44
N LYS A 69 1.71 -26.42 4.08
CA LYS A 69 2.56 -26.38 2.88
C LYS A 69 4.04 -26.33 3.27
N ASP A 70 4.91 -26.89 2.41
CA ASP A 70 6.35 -26.64 2.50
C ASP A 70 6.62 -25.19 2.06
N ALA A 71 7.45 -24.47 2.82
CA ALA A 71 7.83 -23.08 2.53
C ALA A 71 8.93 -22.98 1.45
N GLY A 72 9.29 -24.11 0.84
CA GLY A 72 10.19 -24.16 -0.31
C GLY A 72 9.67 -23.33 -1.48
N VAL A 73 10.49 -22.38 -1.93
CA VAL A 73 10.23 -21.56 -3.12
C VAL A 73 11.31 -21.80 -4.16
N ASP A 74 10.97 -21.68 -5.43
CA ASP A 74 11.97 -21.75 -6.50
C ASP A 74 12.89 -20.51 -6.44
N ASN A 75 14.19 -20.76 -6.25
CA ASN A 75 15.19 -19.71 -6.11
C ASN A 75 15.25 -18.78 -7.33
N LYS A 76 15.04 -19.31 -8.55
CA LYS A 76 15.07 -18.48 -9.77
C LYS A 76 13.90 -17.50 -9.76
N THR A 77 12.69 -18.00 -9.52
CA THR A 77 11.48 -17.19 -9.41
C THR A 77 11.61 -16.16 -8.30
N LEU A 78 12.15 -16.53 -7.14
CA LEU A 78 12.37 -15.63 -6.02
C LEU A 78 13.31 -14.48 -6.38
N ILE A 79 14.42 -14.76 -7.09
CA ILE A 79 15.35 -13.72 -7.55
C ILE A 79 14.66 -12.76 -8.52
N VAL A 80 13.94 -13.28 -9.51
CA VAL A 80 13.23 -12.47 -10.51
C VAL A 80 12.19 -11.56 -9.86
N VAL A 81 11.35 -12.10 -8.97
CA VAL A 81 10.33 -11.30 -8.27
C VAL A 81 10.97 -10.22 -7.40
N ASN A 82 12.04 -10.54 -6.68
CA ASN A 82 12.76 -9.56 -5.88
C ASN A 82 13.38 -8.45 -6.72
N GLU A 83 13.91 -8.78 -7.90
CA GLU A 83 14.47 -7.80 -8.83
C GLU A 83 13.39 -6.83 -9.32
N VAL A 84 12.25 -7.36 -9.77
CA VAL A 84 11.11 -6.55 -10.24
C VAL A 84 10.61 -5.60 -9.15
N ILE A 85 10.51 -6.07 -7.90
CA ILE A 85 10.07 -5.23 -6.78
C ILE A 85 11.10 -4.12 -6.50
N ARG A 86 12.39 -4.47 -6.37
CA ARG A 86 13.44 -3.51 -5.99
C ARG A 86 13.66 -2.43 -7.03
N PHE A 87 13.57 -2.78 -8.32
CA PHE A 87 13.78 -1.86 -9.42
C PHE A 87 12.48 -1.23 -9.93
N HIS A 88 11.35 -1.44 -9.25
CA HIS A 88 10.15 -0.70 -9.55
C HIS A 88 10.41 0.81 -9.33
N PRO A 89 10.00 1.71 -10.25
CA PRO A 89 10.33 3.14 -10.17
C PRO A 89 9.91 3.80 -8.84
N ILE A 90 8.82 3.34 -8.25
CA ILE A 90 8.33 3.85 -6.94
C ILE A 90 9.32 3.57 -5.79
N GLU A 91 10.02 2.43 -5.82
CA GLU A 91 10.98 2.05 -4.78
C GLU A 91 12.28 2.81 -4.94
N LEU A 92 12.76 3.00 -6.17
CA LEU A 92 13.96 3.79 -6.46
C LEU A 92 13.78 5.24 -5.98
N ILE A 93 12.71 5.89 -6.41
CA ILE A 93 12.39 7.27 -6.00
C ILE A 93 12.12 7.33 -4.49
N GLY A 94 11.41 6.33 -3.95
CA GLY A 94 11.11 6.27 -2.53
C GLY A 94 12.35 6.13 -1.64
N ALA A 95 13.34 5.36 -2.07
CA ALA A 95 14.59 5.19 -1.34
C ALA A 95 15.36 6.52 -1.24
N GLU A 96 15.51 7.22 -2.37
CA GLU A 96 16.16 8.53 -2.44
C GLU A 96 15.47 9.56 -1.53
N LEU A 97 14.14 9.70 -1.65
CA LEU A 97 13.37 10.66 -0.86
C LEU A 97 13.39 10.34 0.64
N ARG A 98 13.30 9.05 1.03
CA ARG A 98 13.38 8.64 2.44
C ARG A 98 14.77 8.90 3.04
N GLN A 99 15.83 8.68 2.25
CA GLN A 99 17.19 8.97 2.67
C GLN A 99 17.36 10.48 2.92
N ALA A 100 16.97 11.31 1.94
CA ALA A 100 17.06 12.77 2.07
C ALA A 100 16.29 13.30 3.31
N MET A 101 15.06 12.84 3.54
CA MET A 101 14.27 13.23 4.72
C MET A 101 14.90 12.78 6.05
N THR A 102 15.60 11.64 6.07
CA THR A 102 16.26 11.12 7.26
C THR A 102 17.53 11.91 7.58
N GLU A 103 18.31 12.24 6.56
CA GLU A 103 19.51 13.08 6.69
C GLU A 103 19.14 14.50 7.14
N MET A 104 18.07 15.08 6.59
CA MET A 104 17.55 16.38 7.04
C MET A 104 17.11 16.37 8.51
N LYS A 105 16.52 15.28 9.01
CA LYS A 105 16.14 15.15 10.42
C LYS A 105 17.34 15.14 11.37
N ALA A 106 18.50 14.66 10.93
CA ALA A 106 19.72 14.64 11.75
C ALA A 106 20.37 16.02 11.91
N ILE A 107 20.08 16.99 11.02
CA ILE A 107 20.66 18.35 11.03
C ILE A 107 19.86 19.32 11.93
N ALA A 108 18.71 18.92 12.47
CA ALA A 108 17.97 19.69 13.47
C ALA A 108 18.69 19.66 14.84
N VAL A 109 19.91 20.21 14.89
CA VAL A 109 20.65 20.50 16.11
C VAL A 109 20.12 21.83 16.63
N GLY A 110 19.24 21.75 17.62
CA GLY A 110 18.76 22.84 18.46
C GLY A 110 18.56 22.33 19.87
#